data_AF-A0A971EHX4-F1
#
_entry.id   AF-A0A971EHX4-F1
#
_cell.length_a   1.000
_cell.length_b   1.000
_cell.length_c   1.000
_cell.angle_alpha   90.00
_cell.angle_beta   90.00
_cell.angle_gamma   90.00
#
_symmetry.space_group_name_H-M   'P 1'
#
loop_
_entity.id
_entity.type
_entity.pdbx_description
1 polymer ?
#
loop_
_entity_poly.entity_id
_entity_poly.type
_entity_poly.pdbx_seq_one_letter_code
_entity_poly.pdbx_strand_id
1 'polypeptide(L)'
;MNKSRLRFLVLLVMLVLTVAAGCGSRATHDTGSQKSVANSTTTGEKTRVTSPSWAEDSTGQKSRDTPAQDGVPAVQTLASPQTASTRVADKSRGPQALADKGTLVDGSPGETAGAAATSVKLLVTRDFGNTTLLEKQAPLKKGWTVLDILHSNAEVKTAYSGGLVTGINGVESRSGGLSSPRHDWFYFVNGICADTGASDYEPQPGESVWWDYHPWDNTGLMNSAVIGSYPEPFLHGYRGRVKTTIVLSPANTLELATSLQAALRAKGVASVCIRELNENLLAERAGPTIVVGEWKDLEKFSWLAHLNQGYKRNGTNVHFTGDSVELLDYRGQPRRSFTENTGVIAATGEGLGDDSPLWLVAGVDRKGLEGAVAVLARDPEKVCGMYSAAIISGKAISLPL
;
A
#
# COMPACT_ATOMS: atom_id res chain seq x y z
N MET A 1 9.70 -39.64 -18.56
CA MET A 1 9.15 -39.07 -17.31
C MET A 1 9.58 -37.61 -17.21
N ASN A 2 8.65 -36.65 -17.04
CA ASN A 2 8.99 -35.22 -17.14
C ASN A 2 9.80 -34.70 -15.94
N LYS A 3 10.71 -33.75 -16.22
CA LYS A 3 11.62 -33.13 -15.22
C LYS A 3 10.89 -32.50 -14.02
N SER A 4 9.66 -32.01 -14.21
CA SER A 4 8.80 -31.52 -13.13
C SER A 4 8.39 -32.62 -12.15
N ARG A 5 7.94 -33.78 -12.64
CA ARG A 5 7.58 -34.93 -11.79
C ARG A 5 8.79 -35.50 -11.03
N LEU A 6 9.98 -35.48 -11.64
CA LEU A 6 11.21 -35.88 -10.95
C LEU A 6 11.57 -34.92 -9.79
N ARG A 7 11.46 -33.60 -10.01
CA ARG A 7 11.66 -32.60 -8.93
C ARG A 7 10.64 -32.75 -7.81
N PHE A 8 9.37 -32.99 -8.13
CA PHE A 8 8.32 -33.19 -7.13
C PHE A 8 8.55 -34.46 -6.30
N LEU A 9 8.99 -35.55 -6.93
CA LEU A 9 9.33 -36.81 -6.24
C LEU A 9 10.53 -36.64 -5.29
N VAL A 10 11.57 -35.91 -5.70
CA VAL A 10 12.75 -35.64 -4.85
C VAL A 10 12.37 -34.77 -3.63
N LEU A 11 11.53 -33.75 -3.82
CA LEU A 11 11.01 -32.94 -2.71
C LEU A 11 10.16 -33.76 -1.73
N LEU A 12 9.30 -34.66 -2.24
CA LEU A 12 8.47 -35.53 -1.41
C LEU A 12 9.32 -36.50 -0.56
N VAL A 13 10.38 -37.08 -1.15
CA VAL A 13 11.31 -37.97 -0.42
C VAL A 13 12.10 -37.21 0.66
N MET A 14 12.57 -35.99 0.38
CA MET A 14 13.21 -35.14 1.40
C MET A 14 12.28 -34.83 2.57
N LEU A 15 11.00 -34.51 2.31
CA LEU A 15 10.03 -34.18 3.35
C LEU A 15 9.71 -35.37 4.27
N VAL A 16 9.67 -36.60 3.72
CA VAL A 16 9.44 -37.82 4.51
C VAL A 16 10.65 -38.16 5.40
N LEU A 17 11.88 -37.90 4.93
CA LEU A 17 13.10 -38.19 5.70
C LEU A 17 13.27 -37.30 6.95
N THR A 18 12.69 -36.09 6.97
CA THR A 18 12.79 -35.18 8.12
C THR A 18 11.89 -35.53 9.33
N VAL A 19 10.97 -36.48 9.20
CA VAL A 19 10.04 -36.88 10.28
C VAL A 19 10.60 -38.01 11.16
N ALA A 20 11.69 -38.68 10.73
CA ALA A 20 12.21 -39.89 11.37
C ALA A 20 13.23 -39.67 12.51
N ALA A 21 13.39 -38.44 13.01
CA ALA A 21 14.39 -38.07 14.02
C ALA A 21 13.80 -37.82 15.44
N GLY A 22 12.82 -38.64 15.84
CA GLY A 22 12.11 -38.50 17.13
C GLY A 22 12.55 -39.51 18.20
N CYS A 23 13.55 -39.19 19.01
CA CYS A 23 13.92 -39.91 20.23
C CYS A 23 14.23 -38.91 21.36
N GLY A 24 13.82 -39.10 22.61
CA GLY A 24 12.93 -40.14 23.19
C GLY A 24 12.72 -39.85 24.69
N SER A 25 11.58 -40.24 25.27
CA SER A 25 11.20 -39.84 26.64
C SER A 25 11.31 -40.96 27.69
N ARG A 26 11.89 -40.64 28.85
CA ARG A 26 11.83 -41.34 30.15
C ARG A 26 12.41 -40.40 31.22
N ALA A 27 11.99 -40.37 32.48
CA ALA A 27 10.92 -41.06 33.23
C ALA A 27 10.44 -40.08 34.34
N THR A 28 9.59 -40.36 35.34
CA THR A 28 8.95 -41.58 35.88
C THR A 28 7.48 -41.28 36.27
N HIS A 29 6.70 -42.34 36.50
CA HIS A 29 5.43 -42.25 37.26
C HIS A 29 5.71 -42.22 38.77
N ASP A 30 4.84 -41.56 39.53
CA ASP A 30 4.52 -41.94 40.91
C ASP A 30 2.99 -41.80 41.13
N THR A 31 2.46 -42.35 42.23
CA THR A 31 1.03 -42.58 42.44
C THR A 31 0.57 -42.09 43.82
N GLY A 32 -0.38 -41.14 43.86
CA GLY A 32 -0.93 -40.57 45.11
C GLY A 32 -2.47 -40.49 45.07
N SER A 33 -3.13 -41.16 46.02
CA SER A 33 -4.57 -41.43 45.98
C SER A 33 -5.44 -40.41 46.73
N GLN A 34 -6.62 -40.11 46.14
CA GLN A 34 -7.90 -39.79 46.80
C GLN A 34 -8.13 -38.47 47.58
N LYS A 35 -9.41 -38.04 47.52
CA LYS A 35 -10.18 -37.18 48.45
C LYS A 35 -9.80 -35.68 48.52
N SER A 36 -10.67 -34.76 48.97
CA SER A 36 -12.15 -34.67 48.92
C SER A 36 -12.62 -33.33 49.54
N VAL A 37 -13.87 -32.93 49.26
CA VAL A 37 -14.64 -31.87 49.96
C VAL A 37 -14.24 -30.41 49.64
N ALA A 38 -15.24 -29.55 49.74
CA ALA A 38 -15.31 -28.17 49.26
C ALA A 38 -14.92 -27.09 50.30
N ASN A 39 -15.08 -25.84 49.83
CA ASN A 39 -15.54 -24.64 50.54
C ASN A 39 -14.55 -23.62 51.13
N SER A 40 -15.06 -22.37 51.11
CA SER A 40 -14.62 -21.12 51.77
C SER A 40 -13.42 -20.39 51.15
N THR A 41 -13.43 -19.08 50.83
CA THR A 41 -13.59 -17.84 51.65
C THR A 41 -12.51 -17.69 52.75
N THR A 42 -11.89 -16.52 53.03
CA THR A 42 -12.14 -15.09 52.68
C THR A 42 -10.83 -14.25 52.79
N THR A 43 -10.85 -12.97 52.39
CA THR A 43 -9.98 -11.83 52.88
C THR A 43 -8.47 -12.02 53.05
N GLY A 44 -7.64 -11.20 52.41
CA GLY A 44 -7.11 -9.96 53.03
C GLY A 44 -5.58 -10.07 53.21
N GLU A 45 -4.78 -9.03 53.49
CA GLU A 45 -5.01 -7.58 53.60
C GLU A 45 -3.76 -6.81 53.02
N LYS A 46 -3.74 -5.48 53.13
CA LYS A 46 -2.62 -4.51 52.98
C LYS A 46 -1.35 -4.98 53.74
N THR A 47 -0.15 -4.41 53.58
CA THR A 47 0.23 -2.97 53.40
C THR A 47 1.70 -2.90 52.93
N ARG A 48 2.06 -2.08 51.92
CA ARG A 48 2.71 -0.74 52.02
C ARG A 48 4.22 -0.69 52.36
N VAL A 49 5.02 -0.33 51.33
CA VAL A 49 6.22 0.56 51.33
C VAL A 49 7.38 0.29 52.29
N THR A 50 8.58 0.07 51.73
CA THR A 50 9.77 0.95 51.93
C THR A 50 10.85 0.69 50.87
N SER A 51 11.56 1.74 50.46
CA SER A 51 12.85 1.66 49.75
C SER A 51 14.00 1.91 50.75
N PRO A 52 15.19 1.36 50.48
CA PRO A 52 16.38 2.20 50.35
C PRO A 52 17.18 1.86 49.06
N SER A 53 17.94 2.75 48.41
CA SER A 53 18.75 3.91 48.84
C SER A 53 20.10 3.54 49.46
N TRP A 54 21.12 3.35 48.61
CA TRP A 54 22.55 3.57 48.92
C TRP A 54 23.28 4.03 47.65
N ALA A 55 24.43 4.70 47.81
CA ALA A 55 25.26 5.29 46.76
C ALA A 55 26.74 5.26 47.17
N GLU A 56 27.64 5.69 46.27
CA GLU A 56 29.10 5.85 46.47
C GLU A 56 29.86 4.48 46.62
N ASP A 57 31.06 4.22 46.06
CA ASP A 57 31.91 4.87 45.04
C ASP A 57 32.72 3.71 44.31
N SER A 58 33.89 3.73 43.66
CA SER A 58 35.00 4.70 43.55
C SER A 58 35.93 4.54 42.34
N THR A 59 36.88 5.47 42.27
CA THR A 59 37.97 5.75 41.32
C THR A 59 38.82 4.60 40.73
N GLY A 60 39.18 4.76 39.44
CA GLY A 60 40.50 4.41 38.85
C GLY A 60 40.64 3.06 38.13
N GLN A 61 41.63 2.82 37.25
CA GLN A 61 42.46 3.71 36.40
C GLN A 61 43.24 2.86 35.36
N LYS A 62 43.19 3.22 34.06
CA LYS A 62 44.09 2.83 32.94
C LYS A 62 44.64 1.37 32.86
N SER A 63 44.30 0.70 31.76
CA SER A 63 45.31 0.06 30.88
C SER A 63 44.80 -0.02 29.43
N ARG A 64 45.66 -0.48 28.50
CA ARG A 64 45.35 -0.68 27.09
C ARG A 64 45.06 -2.17 26.82
N ASP A 65 44.33 -2.48 25.76
CA ASP A 65 44.87 -3.14 24.54
C ASP A 65 43.73 -3.61 23.60
N THR A 66 44.05 -3.92 22.35
CA THR A 66 43.13 -4.47 21.33
C THR A 66 43.91 -5.44 20.46
N PRO A 67 43.37 -6.64 20.16
CA PRO A 67 43.10 -6.96 18.75
C PRO A 67 41.87 -7.86 18.51
N ALA A 68 41.59 -8.14 17.23
CA ALA A 68 40.53 -8.99 16.67
C ALA A 68 39.08 -8.47 16.88
N GLN A 69 38.20 -8.33 15.88
CA GLN A 69 37.89 -9.11 14.67
C GLN A 69 37.28 -10.50 14.93
N ASP A 70 35.95 -10.55 14.82
CA ASP A 70 35.20 -11.67 14.25
C ASP A 70 34.16 -11.09 13.27
N GLY A 71 33.73 -11.88 12.27
CA GLY A 71 32.91 -11.37 11.16
C GLY A 71 31.89 -12.37 10.62
N VAL A 72 30.81 -11.83 10.06
CA VAL A 72 29.72 -12.56 9.37
C VAL A 72 29.21 -11.72 8.18
N PRO A 73 28.57 -12.31 7.16
CA PRO A 73 29.21 -12.32 5.85
C PRO A 73 28.57 -11.39 4.81
N ALA A 74 29.34 -11.08 3.76
CA ALA A 74 28.87 -10.33 2.60
C ALA A 74 27.88 -11.15 1.75
N VAL A 75 26.74 -10.56 1.41
CA VAL A 75 25.81 -11.09 0.39
C VAL A 75 26.34 -10.72 -1.00
N GLN A 76 26.28 -11.67 -1.93
CA GLN A 76 26.93 -11.54 -3.25
C GLN A 76 26.09 -10.71 -4.24
N THR A 77 26.73 -9.71 -4.84
CA THR A 77 26.17 -8.95 -5.97
C THR A 77 26.02 -9.84 -7.21
N LEU A 78 24.80 -10.04 -7.69
CA LEU A 78 24.56 -10.67 -9.00
C LEU A 78 24.51 -9.59 -10.09
N ALA A 79 25.49 -9.62 -11.00
CA ALA A 79 25.61 -8.63 -12.07
C ALA A 79 24.61 -8.87 -13.22
N SER A 80 24.01 -7.79 -13.71
CA SER A 80 23.15 -7.82 -14.91
C SER A 80 23.99 -7.94 -16.20
N PRO A 81 23.65 -8.82 -17.15
CA PRO A 81 24.39 -8.95 -18.41
C PRO A 81 24.06 -7.80 -19.37
N GLN A 82 25.10 -7.16 -19.91
CA GLN A 82 24.97 -6.21 -21.02
C GLN A 82 24.66 -6.94 -22.33
N THR A 83 23.75 -6.40 -23.14
CA THR A 83 23.59 -6.81 -24.54
C THR A 83 23.63 -5.58 -25.45
N ALA A 84 24.63 -5.52 -26.32
CA ALA A 84 24.74 -4.46 -27.33
C ALA A 84 23.83 -4.78 -28.52
N SER A 85 23.17 -3.76 -29.08
CA SER A 85 22.42 -3.87 -30.33
C SER A 85 23.09 -3.01 -31.40
N THR A 86 23.51 -3.66 -32.49
CA THR A 86 24.21 -3.02 -33.61
C THR A 86 23.21 -2.36 -34.58
N ARG A 87 23.46 -1.10 -34.93
CA ARG A 87 22.76 -0.46 -36.06
C ARG A 87 23.22 -1.09 -37.37
N VAL A 88 22.25 -1.52 -38.18
CA VAL A 88 22.41 -1.65 -39.63
C VAL A 88 21.56 -0.56 -40.26
N ALA A 89 22.11 0.12 -41.28
CA ALA A 89 21.40 1.13 -42.05
C ALA A 89 21.17 0.59 -43.46
N ASP A 90 20.02 0.94 -44.07
CA ASP A 90 19.78 0.74 -45.49
C ASP A 90 19.27 2.04 -46.13
N LYS A 91 19.41 2.15 -47.46
CA LYS A 91 19.14 3.36 -48.25
C LYS A 91 18.28 3.01 -49.46
N SER A 92 17.20 3.76 -49.66
CA SER A 92 16.51 3.83 -50.96
C SER A 92 16.16 5.28 -51.30
N ARG A 93 16.09 5.59 -52.61
CA ARG A 93 16.01 6.96 -53.16
C ARG A 93 14.77 7.16 -54.02
N GLY A 94 13.98 8.19 -53.70
CA GLY A 94 13.30 9.06 -54.68
C GLY A 94 12.17 8.45 -55.53
N PRO A 95 11.64 9.20 -56.53
CA PRO A 95 12.05 10.54 -56.97
C PRO A 95 11.03 11.66 -56.62
N GLN A 96 11.31 12.89 -57.09
CA GLN A 96 10.41 14.05 -57.01
C GLN A 96 9.46 14.12 -58.22
N ALA A 97 8.33 14.81 -58.05
CA ALA A 97 7.53 15.41 -59.13
C ALA A 97 7.10 16.84 -58.72
N LEU A 98 6.74 17.69 -59.67
CA LEU A 98 6.54 19.13 -59.44
C LEU A 98 5.15 19.61 -59.88
N ALA A 99 4.56 20.49 -59.06
CA ALA A 99 3.52 21.50 -59.36
C ALA A 99 2.17 21.06 -60.00
N ASP A 100 1.07 21.49 -59.37
CA ASP A 100 0.27 22.59 -59.92
C ASP A 100 -0.40 23.40 -58.78
N LYS A 101 -1.08 24.51 -59.12
CA LYS A 101 -1.71 25.47 -58.19
C LYS A 101 -3.18 25.12 -57.91
N GLY A 102 -3.59 25.23 -56.65
CA GLY A 102 -4.99 25.25 -56.25
C GLY A 102 -5.20 26.10 -55.01
N THR A 103 -5.75 27.31 -55.16
CA THR A 103 -6.02 28.21 -54.03
C THR A 103 -7.37 27.85 -53.41
N LEU A 104 -7.36 27.22 -52.23
CA LEU A 104 -8.53 27.07 -51.37
C LEU A 104 -8.21 27.60 -49.97
N VAL A 105 -9.23 28.17 -49.34
CA VAL A 105 -9.13 28.73 -47.98
C VAL A 105 -9.32 27.59 -46.99
N ASP A 106 -8.31 27.35 -46.15
CA ASP A 106 -8.44 26.50 -44.97
C ASP A 106 -8.10 27.31 -43.71
N GLY A 107 -8.87 27.10 -42.65
CA GLY A 107 -8.74 27.83 -41.40
C GLY A 107 -7.89 27.02 -40.43
N SER A 108 -6.71 27.53 -40.05
CA SER A 108 -5.77 26.84 -39.18
C SER A 108 -6.45 26.25 -37.94
N PRO A 109 -6.50 24.91 -37.79
CA PRO A 109 -6.75 24.30 -36.50
C PRO A 109 -5.60 24.71 -35.60
N GLY A 110 -5.90 25.35 -34.46
CA GLY A 110 -4.86 25.79 -33.52
C GLY A 110 -4.09 24.57 -33.02
N GLU A 111 -2.81 24.47 -33.40
CA GLU A 111 -1.94 23.33 -33.06
C GLU A 111 -1.51 23.39 -31.58
N THR A 112 -2.47 23.22 -30.66
CA THR A 112 -2.19 22.94 -29.26
C THR A 112 -1.74 21.49 -29.11
N ALA A 113 -0.57 21.18 -29.67
CA ALA A 113 0.22 20.03 -29.29
C ALA A 113 0.57 20.21 -27.80
N GLY A 114 -0.18 19.54 -26.93
CA GLY A 114 -0.09 19.73 -25.49
C GLY A 114 1.32 19.46 -25.00
N ALA A 115 1.91 20.45 -24.33
CA ALA A 115 3.23 20.29 -23.71
C ALA A 115 3.15 19.16 -22.66
N ALA A 116 3.77 18.01 -22.96
CA ALA A 116 3.78 16.85 -22.08
C ALA A 116 4.30 17.26 -20.70
N ALA A 117 3.60 16.87 -19.63
CA ALA A 117 3.82 17.40 -18.30
C ALA A 117 5.25 17.09 -17.78
N THR A 118 6.16 18.08 -17.83
CA THR A 118 7.56 17.94 -17.38
C THR A 118 7.68 17.97 -15.85
N SER A 119 6.77 17.28 -15.15
CA SER A 119 6.59 17.32 -13.71
C SER A 119 5.77 16.15 -13.19
N VAL A 120 5.92 15.86 -11.90
CA VAL A 120 5.09 14.95 -11.10
C VAL A 120 4.38 15.75 -10.01
N LYS A 121 3.24 15.26 -9.51
CA LYS A 121 2.72 15.73 -8.22
C LYS A 121 3.62 15.15 -7.12
N LEU A 122 4.17 16.00 -6.25
CA LEU A 122 4.88 15.60 -5.05
C LEU A 122 4.07 16.01 -3.82
N LEU A 123 3.68 15.02 -3.01
CA LEU A 123 3.05 15.20 -1.70
C LEU A 123 3.98 14.61 -0.63
N VAL A 124 4.20 15.34 0.46
CA VAL A 124 4.87 14.85 1.67
C VAL A 124 3.98 15.18 2.85
N THR A 125 3.58 14.18 3.61
CA THR A 125 2.70 14.28 4.78
C THR A 125 3.28 13.53 5.98
N ARG A 126 2.58 13.60 7.11
CA ARG A 126 2.80 12.77 8.28
C ARG A 126 1.46 12.39 8.92
N ASP A 127 1.54 11.39 9.80
CA ASP A 127 0.44 10.85 10.59
C ASP A 127 -0.73 10.33 9.71
N PHE A 128 -0.40 9.49 8.71
CA PHE A 128 -1.32 8.90 7.73
C PHE A 128 -2.04 9.96 6.88
N GLY A 129 -1.28 10.94 6.38
CA GLY A 129 -1.80 12.02 5.55
C GLY A 129 -2.46 13.18 6.31
N ASN A 130 -2.72 13.05 7.62
CA ASN A 130 -3.45 14.05 8.40
C ASN A 130 -2.72 15.39 8.60
N THR A 131 -1.45 15.51 8.20
CA THR A 131 -0.72 16.79 8.17
C THR A 131 0.22 16.86 6.97
N THR A 132 -0.04 17.79 6.06
CA THR A 132 0.84 18.10 4.92
C THR A 132 2.08 18.88 5.36
N LEU A 133 3.25 18.43 4.89
CA LEU A 133 4.56 19.05 5.11
C LEU A 133 5.11 19.70 3.82
N LEU A 134 4.71 19.18 2.66
CA LEU A 134 4.97 19.74 1.33
C LEU A 134 3.89 19.26 0.36
N GLU A 135 3.33 20.14 -0.46
CA GLU A 135 2.61 19.76 -1.67
C GLU A 135 3.08 20.66 -2.81
N LYS A 136 3.48 20.06 -3.95
CA LYS A 136 4.10 20.80 -5.05
C LYS A 136 4.00 20.04 -6.37
N GLN A 137 3.80 20.78 -7.47
CA GLN A 137 4.10 20.26 -8.80
C GLN A 137 5.62 20.28 -9.00
N ALA A 138 6.27 19.14 -8.79
CA ALA A 138 7.73 19.02 -8.78
C ALA A 138 8.27 18.81 -10.20
N PRO A 139 9.30 19.56 -10.64
CA PRO A 139 9.84 19.41 -11.98
C PRO A 139 10.49 18.04 -12.17
N LEU A 140 10.24 17.41 -13.33
CA LEU A 140 10.79 16.12 -13.71
C LEU A 140 11.84 16.33 -14.81
N LYS A 141 13.02 15.71 -14.65
CA LYS A 141 14.04 15.63 -15.71
C LYS A 141 14.18 14.19 -16.17
N LYS A 142 14.69 13.99 -17.39
CA LYS A 142 14.95 12.64 -17.91
C LYS A 142 15.98 11.91 -17.03
N GLY A 143 15.65 10.70 -16.58
CA GLY A 143 16.50 9.92 -15.68
C GLY A 143 16.53 10.42 -14.24
N TRP A 144 15.53 11.22 -13.81
CA TRP A 144 15.35 11.53 -12.40
C TRP A 144 14.53 10.46 -11.70
N THR A 145 15.01 10.06 -10.53
CA THR A 145 14.39 9.09 -9.65
C THR A 145 13.43 9.80 -8.67
N VAL A 146 12.58 9.04 -7.97
CA VAL A 146 11.77 9.56 -6.85
C VAL A 146 12.65 10.28 -5.81
N LEU A 147 13.87 9.78 -5.57
CA LEU A 147 14.84 10.38 -4.65
C LEU A 147 15.45 11.69 -5.17
N ASP A 148 15.76 11.81 -6.47
CA ASP A 148 16.21 13.08 -7.09
C ASP A 148 15.13 14.17 -7.02
N ILE A 149 13.88 13.76 -7.27
CA ILE A 149 12.71 14.64 -7.19
C ILE A 149 12.52 15.11 -5.75
N LEU A 150 12.69 14.24 -4.76
CA LEU A 150 12.61 14.63 -3.35
C LEU A 150 13.76 15.57 -2.95
N HIS A 151 15.02 15.23 -3.27
CA HIS A 151 16.20 16.07 -2.99
C HIS A 151 16.14 17.46 -3.63
N SER A 152 15.50 17.59 -4.80
CA SER A 152 15.34 18.89 -5.48
C SER A 152 14.18 19.75 -4.93
N ASN A 153 13.42 19.25 -3.94
CA ASN A 153 12.24 19.93 -3.40
C ASN A 153 12.14 19.96 -1.86
N ALA A 154 12.97 19.21 -1.14
CA ALA A 154 12.98 19.12 0.33
C ALA A 154 14.40 18.98 0.91
N GLU A 155 14.59 19.26 2.20
CA GLU A 155 15.76 18.76 2.93
C GLU A 155 15.56 17.26 3.16
N VAL A 156 16.50 16.43 2.71
CA VAL A 156 16.41 14.96 2.81
C VAL A 156 17.64 14.41 3.50
N LYS A 157 17.42 13.51 4.47
CA LYS A 157 18.46 12.71 5.11
C LYS A 157 18.30 11.25 4.68
N THR A 158 19.43 10.57 4.49
CA THR A 158 19.47 9.19 3.99
C THR A 158 20.46 8.34 4.76
N ALA A 159 20.20 7.04 4.85
CA ALA A 159 21.10 6.03 5.40
C ALA A 159 21.47 4.96 4.35
N TYR A 160 22.31 4.00 4.74
CA TYR A 160 22.68 2.81 3.95
C TYR A 160 23.06 3.14 2.49
N SER A 161 24.14 3.91 2.34
CA SER A 161 24.67 4.38 1.04
C SER A 161 23.73 5.26 0.22
N GLY A 162 22.64 5.77 0.80
CA GLY A 162 21.72 6.73 0.19
C GLY A 162 20.34 6.15 -0.17
N GLY A 163 20.19 4.82 -0.23
CA GLY A 163 18.97 4.16 -0.73
C GLY A 163 17.77 4.23 0.21
N LEU A 164 17.98 4.47 1.52
CA LEU A 164 16.91 4.62 2.51
C LEU A 164 16.78 6.09 2.93
N VAL A 165 15.62 6.71 2.70
CA VAL A 165 15.28 8.03 3.25
C VAL A 165 14.98 7.87 4.75
N THR A 166 15.70 8.62 5.58
CA THR A 166 15.58 8.60 7.05
C THR A 166 15.15 9.95 7.64
N GLY A 167 14.93 10.96 6.80
CA GLY A 167 14.32 12.21 7.23
C GLY A 167 13.94 13.12 6.07
N ILE A 168 12.84 13.86 6.22
CA ILE A 168 12.39 14.89 5.26
C ILE A 168 11.98 16.13 6.05
N ASN A 169 12.49 17.31 5.67
CA ASN A 169 12.18 18.62 6.27
C ASN A 169 12.21 18.62 7.81
N GLY A 170 13.25 18.00 8.40
CA GLY A 170 13.44 17.92 9.85
C GLY A 170 12.62 16.86 10.61
N VAL A 171 11.77 16.09 9.92
CA VAL A 171 11.04 14.95 10.52
C VAL A 171 11.81 13.66 10.19
N GLU A 172 12.37 13.02 11.22
CA GLU A 172 13.30 11.88 11.09
C GLU A 172 12.70 10.55 11.55
N SER A 173 13.11 9.45 10.89
CA SER A 173 12.76 8.07 11.24
C SER A 173 13.19 7.74 12.66
N ARG A 174 12.27 7.19 13.45
CA ARG A 174 12.47 6.88 14.87
C ARG A 174 12.55 5.38 15.09
N SER A 175 13.73 4.93 15.53
CA SER A 175 13.95 3.61 16.09
C SER A 175 13.03 3.41 17.31
N GLY A 176 11.98 2.60 17.14
CA GLY A 176 11.05 2.25 18.22
C GLY A 176 11.70 1.39 19.31
N GLY A 177 11.12 1.43 20.50
CA GLY A 177 11.56 0.69 21.68
C GLY A 177 10.40 0.10 22.48
N LEU A 178 10.66 -0.44 23.67
CA LEU A 178 9.65 -1.13 24.51
C LEU A 178 8.36 -0.33 24.76
N SER A 179 8.44 1.01 24.75
CA SER A 179 7.36 1.94 25.08
C SER A 179 7.01 2.92 23.96
N SER A 180 7.54 2.75 22.74
CA SER A 180 7.32 3.68 21.63
C SER A 180 7.38 2.99 20.26
N PRO A 181 6.35 3.13 19.40
CA PRO A 181 6.33 2.48 18.10
C PRO A 181 7.42 3.06 17.17
N ARG A 182 7.88 2.21 16.24
CA ARG A 182 8.77 2.64 15.15
C ARG A 182 8.03 3.65 14.30
N HIS A 183 8.71 4.64 13.76
CA HIS A 183 8.15 5.54 12.74
C HIS A 183 9.17 5.67 11.61
N ASP A 184 8.69 5.67 10.37
CA ASP A 184 9.55 5.73 9.20
C ASP A 184 8.82 6.39 8.02
N TRP A 185 9.57 6.60 6.95
CA TRP A 185 9.07 7.18 5.71
C TRP A 185 8.65 6.09 4.72
N PHE A 186 7.37 6.08 4.38
CA PHE A 186 6.79 5.22 3.34
C PHE A 186 6.48 6.07 2.11
N TYR A 187 6.59 5.47 0.91
CA TYR A 187 6.26 6.18 -0.33
C TYR A 187 5.42 5.35 -1.30
N PHE A 188 4.56 6.08 -2.00
CA PHE A 188 3.57 5.57 -2.93
C PHE A 188 3.76 6.27 -4.27
N VAL A 189 3.67 5.53 -5.37
CA VAL A 189 3.53 6.10 -6.71
C VAL A 189 2.14 5.75 -7.22
N ASN A 190 1.38 6.77 -7.60
CA ASN A 190 -0.01 6.66 -8.04
C ASN A 190 -0.90 5.90 -7.04
N GLY A 191 -0.62 6.03 -5.73
CA GLY A 191 -1.38 5.38 -4.66
C GLY A 191 -1.05 3.89 -4.45
N ILE A 192 -0.01 3.37 -5.08
CA ILE A 192 0.52 2.01 -4.85
C ILE A 192 1.84 2.12 -4.07
N CYS A 193 1.94 1.40 -2.95
CA CYS A 193 3.12 1.44 -2.07
C CYS A 193 4.29 0.73 -2.76
N ALA A 194 5.44 1.40 -2.82
CA ALA A 194 6.51 0.98 -3.72
C ALA A 194 7.28 -0.27 -3.26
N ASP A 195 7.65 -1.13 -4.22
CA ASP A 195 8.41 -2.37 -4.01
C ASP A 195 9.93 -2.23 -4.23
N THR A 196 10.46 -1.00 -4.28
CA THR A 196 11.85 -0.71 -4.64
C THR A 196 12.36 0.56 -3.95
N GLY A 197 13.68 0.78 -3.91
CA GLY A 197 14.25 2.01 -3.36
C GLY A 197 13.81 3.26 -4.14
N ALA A 198 13.71 4.41 -3.45
CA ALA A 198 13.39 5.68 -4.11
C ALA A 198 14.46 6.12 -5.14
N SER A 199 15.67 5.58 -5.02
CA SER A 199 16.76 5.67 -6.00
C SER A 199 16.56 4.86 -7.28
N ASP A 200 15.58 3.95 -7.31
CA ASP A 200 15.44 2.93 -8.34
C ASP A 200 14.16 3.10 -9.19
N TYR A 201 13.31 4.06 -8.81
CA TYR A 201 12.04 4.36 -9.48
C TYR A 201 12.17 5.66 -10.28
N GLU A 202 12.11 5.58 -11.61
CA GLU A 202 12.00 6.73 -12.52
C GLU A 202 10.52 6.99 -12.85
N PRO A 203 9.84 7.97 -12.20
CA PRO A 203 8.44 8.24 -12.47
C PRO A 203 8.25 8.98 -13.80
N GLN A 204 7.06 8.85 -14.36
CA GLN A 204 6.68 9.40 -15.65
C GLN A 204 6.00 10.79 -15.51
N PRO A 205 6.01 11.60 -16.60
CA PRO A 205 5.17 12.77 -16.74
C PRO A 205 3.74 12.60 -16.19
N GLY A 206 3.35 13.43 -15.23
CA GLY A 206 2.00 13.46 -14.66
C GLY A 206 1.76 12.55 -13.44
N GLU A 207 2.65 11.60 -13.12
CA GLU A 207 2.46 10.70 -11.97
C GLU A 207 2.42 11.44 -10.61
N SER A 208 1.82 10.80 -9.60
CA SER A 208 1.76 11.29 -8.23
C SER A 208 2.66 10.50 -7.30
N VAL A 209 3.72 11.15 -6.82
CA VAL A 209 4.63 10.66 -5.78
C VAL A 209 4.16 11.19 -4.42
N TRP A 210 3.80 10.28 -3.51
CA TRP A 210 3.38 10.62 -2.16
C TRP A 210 4.28 9.95 -1.13
N TRP A 211 4.87 10.75 -0.23
CA TRP A 211 5.57 10.30 0.97
C TRP A 211 4.72 10.56 2.22
N ASP A 212 4.62 9.60 3.13
CA ASP A 212 4.04 9.81 4.47
C ASP A 212 4.95 9.26 5.57
N TYR A 213 5.02 10.01 6.66
CA TYR A 213 5.70 9.61 7.89
C TYR A 213 4.68 9.14 8.93
N HIS A 214 4.67 7.85 9.26
CA HIS A 214 3.71 7.29 10.21
C HIS A 214 4.33 6.21 11.11
N PRO A 215 3.68 5.90 12.26
CA PRO A 215 4.07 4.75 13.05
C PRO A 215 3.88 3.43 12.27
N TRP A 216 4.74 2.47 12.54
CA TRP A 216 4.61 1.07 12.09
C TRP A 216 4.96 0.10 13.21
N ASP A 217 4.44 -1.13 13.11
CA ASP A 217 4.87 -2.27 13.93
C ASP A 217 5.18 -3.49 13.06
N ASN A 218 5.87 -4.47 13.64
CA ASN A 218 6.56 -5.50 12.87
C ASN A 218 5.64 -6.54 12.20
N THR A 219 4.35 -6.62 12.54
CA THR A 219 3.53 -7.83 12.24
C THR A 219 2.03 -7.56 12.09
N GLY A 220 1.60 -7.01 10.96
CA GLY A 220 0.16 -7.01 10.66
C GLY A 220 -0.25 -6.23 9.41
N LEU A 221 -0.24 -4.90 9.51
CA LEU A 221 -0.87 -4.02 8.54
C LEU A 221 0.02 -3.80 7.31
N MET A 222 -0.49 -4.15 6.13
CA MET A 222 0.13 -3.82 4.84
C MET A 222 -0.72 -2.79 4.11
N ASN A 223 -0.31 -1.53 4.17
CA ASN A 223 -0.87 -0.44 3.38
C ASN A 223 -0.30 -0.51 1.95
N SER A 224 -0.64 -1.57 1.21
CA SER A 224 -0.13 -1.85 -0.15
C SER A 224 -0.68 -0.91 -1.22
N ALA A 225 -1.91 -0.39 -1.02
CA ALA A 225 -2.49 0.66 -1.84
C ALA A 225 -3.28 1.65 -0.95
N VAL A 226 -3.43 2.89 -1.42
CA VAL A 226 -4.06 4.01 -0.69
C VAL A 226 -4.91 4.87 -1.61
N ILE A 227 -5.98 5.45 -1.07
CA ILE A 227 -6.95 6.22 -1.88
C ILE A 227 -6.48 7.64 -2.23
N GLY A 228 -5.47 8.15 -1.51
CA GLY A 228 -5.03 9.55 -1.51
C GLY A 228 -4.47 10.09 -2.82
N SER A 229 -4.22 9.21 -3.78
CA SER A 229 -3.79 9.52 -5.14
C SER A 229 -4.87 9.21 -6.19
N TYR A 230 -6.17 9.26 -5.86
CA TYR A 230 -7.22 9.14 -6.88
C TYR A 230 -7.13 10.29 -7.92
N PRO A 231 -7.21 10.04 -9.24
CA PRO A 231 -7.51 8.78 -9.94
C PRO A 231 -6.25 8.04 -10.50
N GLU A 232 -5.06 8.41 -10.05
CA GLU A 232 -3.77 8.01 -10.62
C GLU A 232 -3.52 6.50 -10.84
N PRO A 233 -3.91 5.56 -9.95
CA PRO A 233 -3.68 4.14 -10.22
C PRO A 233 -4.52 3.59 -11.38
N PHE A 234 -5.53 4.35 -11.81
CA PHE A 234 -6.35 4.06 -13.00
C PHE A 234 -5.85 4.82 -14.23
N LEU A 235 -5.30 6.03 -14.04
CA LEU A 235 -4.86 6.94 -15.10
C LEU A 235 -3.45 6.63 -15.62
N HIS A 236 -2.47 6.55 -14.72
CA HIS A 236 -1.05 6.32 -15.02
C HIS A 236 -0.56 4.93 -14.59
N GLY A 237 -1.30 4.23 -13.72
CA GLY A 237 -1.01 2.85 -13.33
C GLY A 237 0.20 2.77 -12.42
N TYR A 238 1.15 1.86 -12.71
CA TYR A 238 2.39 1.74 -11.94
C TYR A 238 3.56 1.30 -12.84
N ARG A 239 4.74 1.94 -12.70
CA ARG A 239 5.93 1.73 -13.54
C ARG A 239 5.61 1.81 -15.05
N GLY A 240 4.81 2.79 -15.45
CA GLY A 240 4.35 2.97 -16.82
C GLY A 240 3.40 1.88 -17.36
N ARG A 241 2.92 0.95 -16.52
CA ARG A 241 1.95 -0.09 -16.90
C ARG A 241 0.53 0.38 -16.60
N VAL A 242 -0.11 1.02 -17.57
CA VAL A 242 -1.56 1.31 -17.52
C VAL A 242 -2.32 0.05 -17.93
N LYS A 243 -3.08 -0.54 -17.00
CA LYS A 243 -3.98 -1.67 -17.25
C LYS A 243 -5.43 -1.18 -17.40
N THR A 244 -6.30 -2.03 -17.95
CA THR A 244 -7.75 -1.71 -18.00
C THR A 244 -8.33 -1.72 -16.59
N THR A 245 -9.02 -0.65 -16.21
CA THR A 245 -9.77 -0.59 -14.95
C THR A 245 -11.04 -1.43 -15.05
N ILE A 246 -11.29 -2.25 -14.03
CA ILE A 246 -12.44 -3.17 -13.96
C ILE A 246 -13.35 -2.73 -12.82
N VAL A 247 -14.54 -2.21 -13.13
CA VAL A 247 -15.55 -1.91 -12.12
C VAL A 247 -16.47 -3.13 -11.96
N LEU A 248 -16.49 -3.71 -10.77
CA LEU A 248 -17.34 -4.85 -10.40
C LEU A 248 -18.50 -4.36 -9.53
N SER A 249 -19.74 -4.71 -9.89
CA SER A 249 -20.94 -4.31 -9.15
C SER A 249 -21.97 -5.45 -9.10
N PRO A 250 -22.66 -5.68 -7.97
CA PRO A 250 -23.92 -6.40 -7.95
C PRO A 250 -24.96 -5.74 -8.89
N ALA A 251 -25.83 -6.55 -9.51
CA ALA A 251 -26.79 -6.08 -10.52
C ALA A 251 -27.69 -4.90 -10.06
N ASN A 252 -28.00 -4.82 -8.76
CA ASN A 252 -28.78 -3.75 -8.12
C ASN A 252 -28.01 -2.42 -7.87
N THR A 253 -26.77 -2.30 -8.37
CA THR A 253 -25.92 -1.10 -8.21
C THR A 253 -25.17 -0.69 -9.49
N LEU A 254 -25.48 -1.32 -10.64
CA LEU A 254 -24.78 -1.11 -11.92
C LEU A 254 -24.87 0.35 -12.43
N GLU A 255 -25.91 1.08 -12.07
CA GLU A 255 -26.06 2.51 -12.37
C GLU A 255 -25.03 3.39 -11.64
N LEU A 256 -24.65 3.03 -10.40
CA LEU A 256 -23.57 3.71 -9.67
C LEU A 256 -22.19 3.34 -10.23
N ALA A 257 -21.97 2.08 -10.58
CA ALA A 257 -20.78 1.67 -11.33
C ALA A 257 -20.66 2.40 -12.69
N THR A 258 -21.80 2.65 -13.36
CA THR A 258 -21.88 3.44 -14.60
C THR A 258 -21.54 4.92 -14.36
N SER A 259 -22.05 5.51 -13.28
CA SER A 259 -21.68 6.88 -12.88
C SER A 259 -20.19 7.01 -12.58
N LEU A 260 -19.58 6.02 -11.90
CA LEU A 260 -18.15 6.02 -11.60
C LEU A 260 -17.31 5.82 -12.87
N GLN A 261 -17.71 4.91 -13.78
CA GLN A 261 -17.06 4.74 -15.08
C GLN A 261 -17.06 6.05 -15.89
N ALA A 262 -18.18 6.78 -15.92
CA ALA A 262 -18.28 8.05 -16.62
C ALA A 262 -17.32 9.09 -16.03
N ALA A 263 -17.24 9.18 -14.69
CA ALA A 263 -16.35 10.10 -14.01
C ALA A 263 -14.86 9.75 -14.20
N LEU A 264 -14.49 8.47 -14.19
CA LEU A 264 -13.11 8.02 -14.47
C LEU A 264 -12.68 8.40 -15.89
N ARG A 265 -13.53 8.14 -16.90
CA ARG A 265 -13.26 8.55 -18.29
C ARG A 265 -13.18 10.07 -18.45
N ALA A 266 -14.02 10.83 -17.75
CA ALA A 266 -13.97 12.30 -17.74
C ALA A 266 -12.69 12.85 -17.08
N LYS A 267 -12.02 12.06 -16.23
CA LYS A 267 -10.69 12.35 -15.65
C LYS A 267 -9.53 11.76 -16.48
N GLY A 268 -9.80 11.30 -17.71
CA GLY A 268 -8.78 10.85 -18.66
C GLY A 268 -8.46 9.35 -18.64
N VAL A 269 -9.10 8.55 -17.77
CA VAL A 269 -8.81 7.10 -17.68
C VAL A 269 -9.23 6.39 -18.98
N ALA A 270 -8.23 5.99 -19.76
CA ALA A 270 -8.40 5.56 -21.15
C ALA A 270 -9.22 4.25 -21.32
N SER A 271 -9.08 3.30 -20.40
CA SER A 271 -9.81 2.03 -20.45
C SER A 271 -10.46 1.69 -19.11
N VAL A 272 -11.79 1.77 -19.09
CA VAL A 272 -12.65 1.36 -17.97
C VAL A 272 -13.75 0.47 -18.52
N CYS A 273 -13.96 -0.69 -17.91
CA CYS A 273 -15.09 -1.57 -18.19
C CYS A 273 -15.89 -1.85 -16.92
N ILE A 274 -17.16 -2.22 -17.07
CA ILE A 274 -18.02 -2.72 -15.99
C ILE A 274 -18.27 -4.21 -16.21
N ARG A 275 -18.31 -4.99 -15.13
CA ARG A 275 -18.80 -6.36 -15.08
C ARG A 275 -19.71 -6.53 -13.86
N GLU A 276 -20.56 -7.54 -13.91
CA GLU A 276 -21.23 -8.03 -12.70
C GLU A 276 -20.20 -8.62 -11.73
N LEU A 277 -20.43 -8.46 -10.43
CA LEU A 277 -19.51 -8.92 -9.39
C LEU A 277 -19.37 -10.46 -9.42
N ASN A 278 -18.12 -10.95 -9.40
CA ASN A 278 -17.81 -12.37 -9.56
C ASN A 278 -16.52 -12.72 -8.82
N GLU A 279 -16.52 -13.84 -8.08
CA GLU A 279 -15.38 -14.33 -7.27
C GLU A 279 -14.08 -14.45 -8.07
N ASN A 280 -14.14 -14.97 -9.30
CA ASN A 280 -12.95 -15.19 -10.13
C ASN A 280 -12.32 -13.85 -10.56
N LEU A 281 -13.13 -12.79 -10.75
CA LEU A 281 -12.65 -11.45 -11.09
C LEU A 281 -12.08 -10.68 -9.88
N LEU A 282 -12.33 -11.16 -8.66
CA LEU A 282 -11.72 -10.67 -7.42
C LEU A 282 -10.39 -11.39 -7.13
N ALA A 283 -10.37 -12.71 -7.35
CA ALA A 283 -9.20 -13.57 -7.12
C ALA A 283 -8.13 -13.44 -8.21
N GLU A 284 -8.51 -13.29 -9.49
CA GLU A 284 -7.60 -13.19 -10.63
C GLU A 284 -7.75 -11.81 -11.31
N ARG A 285 -7.31 -10.76 -10.62
CA ARG A 285 -7.43 -9.37 -11.12
C ARG A 285 -6.49 -9.12 -12.30
N ALA A 286 -7.08 -8.95 -13.49
CA ALA A 286 -6.34 -8.61 -14.71
C ALA A 286 -5.87 -7.14 -14.77
N GLY A 287 -6.27 -6.31 -13.81
CA GLY A 287 -5.90 -4.90 -13.66
C GLY A 287 -6.54 -4.28 -12.42
N PRO A 288 -6.39 -2.96 -12.20
CA PRO A 288 -7.00 -2.26 -11.07
C PRO A 288 -8.51 -2.49 -11.04
N THR A 289 -9.01 -3.00 -9.92
CA THR A 289 -10.41 -3.38 -9.75
C THR A 289 -11.09 -2.46 -8.74
N ILE A 290 -12.27 -1.93 -9.07
CA ILE A 290 -13.11 -1.18 -8.14
C ILE A 290 -14.39 -1.97 -7.89
N VAL A 291 -14.60 -2.39 -6.65
CA VAL A 291 -15.85 -3.01 -6.20
C VAL A 291 -16.81 -1.92 -5.72
N VAL A 292 -18.02 -1.89 -6.27
CA VAL A 292 -19.09 -0.93 -5.94
C VAL A 292 -20.31 -1.69 -5.44
N GLY A 293 -20.81 -1.43 -4.23
CA GLY A 293 -22.02 -2.11 -3.73
C GLY A 293 -22.38 -1.85 -2.27
N GLU A 294 -23.60 -2.21 -1.87
CA GLU A 294 -24.02 -2.21 -0.46
C GLU A 294 -23.43 -3.43 0.26
N TRP A 295 -22.94 -3.29 1.49
CA TRP A 295 -22.15 -4.33 2.16
C TRP A 295 -22.90 -5.67 2.28
N LYS A 296 -24.19 -5.62 2.63
CA LYS A 296 -25.14 -6.76 2.67
C LYS A 296 -25.21 -7.58 1.36
N ASP A 297 -24.78 -7.01 0.23
CA ASP A 297 -24.72 -7.68 -1.07
C ASP A 297 -23.29 -8.10 -1.43
N LEU A 298 -22.28 -7.36 -0.95
CA LEU A 298 -20.87 -7.67 -1.12
C LEU A 298 -20.40 -8.85 -0.24
N GLU A 299 -20.90 -8.99 0.98
CA GLU A 299 -20.49 -10.05 1.92
C GLU A 299 -20.93 -11.46 1.52
N LYS A 300 -21.86 -11.55 0.56
CA LYS A 300 -22.28 -12.80 -0.08
C LYS A 300 -21.16 -13.44 -0.92
N PHE A 301 -20.13 -12.67 -1.27
CA PHE A 301 -18.95 -13.12 -1.99
C PHE A 301 -17.86 -13.47 -0.97
N SER A 302 -17.42 -14.72 -0.99
CA SER A 302 -16.47 -15.30 -0.04
C SER A 302 -15.13 -14.56 -0.07
N TRP A 303 -14.68 -14.07 -1.23
CA TRP A 303 -13.45 -13.29 -1.31
C TRP A 303 -13.57 -11.97 -0.52
N LEU A 304 -14.71 -11.25 -0.63
CA LEU A 304 -14.94 -10.00 0.09
C LEU A 304 -15.20 -10.23 1.59
N ALA A 305 -15.90 -11.31 1.94
CA ALA A 305 -16.05 -11.74 3.32
C ALA A 305 -14.69 -12.02 3.99
N HIS A 306 -13.79 -12.76 3.30
CA HIS A 306 -12.43 -13.00 3.80
C HIS A 306 -11.59 -11.72 3.86
N LEU A 307 -11.69 -10.81 2.88
CA LEU A 307 -11.03 -9.50 2.95
C LEU A 307 -11.48 -8.72 4.20
N ASN A 308 -12.78 -8.70 4.49
CA ASN A 308 -13.33 -8.02 5.66
C ASN A 308 -12.90 -8.69 6.98
N GLN A 309 -12.88 -10.02 7.08
CA GLN A 309 -12.30 -10.71 8.25
C GLN A 309 -10.78 -10.42 8.41
N GLY A 310 -10.09 -10.05 7.32
CA GLY A 310 -8.70 -9.60 7.29
C GLY A 310 -8.45 -8.15 7.73
N TYR A 311 -9.45 -7.43 8.26
CA TYR A 311 -9.41 -5.99 8.55
C TYR A 311 -8.19 -5.46 9.33
N LYS A 312 -7.61 -6.27 10.22
CA LYS A 312 -6.42 -5.88 11.01
C LYS A 312 -5.09 -5.95 10.23
N ARG A 313 -5.13 -6.28 8.94
CA ARG A 313 -3.94 -6.56 8.12
C ARG A 313 -4.01 -6.03 6.69
N ASN A 314 -5.19 -5.98 6.10
CA ASN A 314 -5.44 -5.64 4.69
C ASN A 314 -5.23 -4.16 4.30
N GLY A 315 -4.97 -3.25 5.25
CA GLY A 315 -4.78 -1.82 5.01
C GLY A 315 -6.06 -1.01 4.75
N THR A 316 -7.26 -1.61 4.78
CA THR A 316 -8.51 -0.88 4.48
C THR A 316 -8.99 0.04 5.62
N ASN A 317 -8.48 -0.16 6.84
CA ASN A 317 -8.80 0.60 8.05
C ASN A 317 -10.32 0.66 8.39
N VAL A 318 -11.09 -0.32 7.90
CA VAL A 318 -12.52 -0.53 8.20
C VAL A 318 -12.83 -2.00 8.47
N HIS A 319 -13.90 -2.27 9.23
CA HIS A 319 -14.45 -3.60 9.44
C HIS A 319 -15.99 -3.55 9.44
N PHE A 320 -16.63 -4.22 8.49
CA PHE A 320 -18.08 -4.33 8.42
C PHE A 320 -18.60 -5.45 9.32
N THR A 321 -19.71 -5.20 10.01
CA THR A 321 -20.29 -6.09 11.04
C THR A 321 -21.80 -6.23 10.80
N GLY A 322 -22.19 -6.81 9.67
CA GLY A 322 -23.56 -6.84 9.19
C GLY A 322 -24.03 -5.44 8.78
N ASP A 323 -25.11 -4.96 9.38
CA ASP A 323 -25.70 -3.63 9.14
C ASP A 323 -24.89 -2.46 9.77
N SER A 324 -23.57 -2.59 9.93
CA SER A 324 -22.71 -1.52 10.46
C SER A 324 -21.27 -1.59 9.93
N VAL A 325 -20.56 -0.46 10.01
CA VAL A 325 -19.11 -0.40 9.77
C VAL A 325 -18.37 0.22 10.95
N GLU A 326 -17.36 -0.49 11.43
CA GLU A 326 -16.37 -0.03 12.39
C GLU A 326 -15.23 0.70 11.66
N LEU A 327 -14.86 1.86 12.18
CA LEU A 327 -13.72 2.66 11.72
C LEU A 327 -12.54 2.44 12.68
N LEU A 328 -11.37 2.13 12.11
CA LEU A 328 -10.24 1.59 12.86
C LEU A 328 -9.12 2.63 13.08
N ASP A 329 -8.36 2.46 14.16
CA ASP A 329 -7.03 3.05 14.28
C ASP A 329 -5.99 2.26 13.46
N TYR A 330 -4.76 2.78 13.40
CA TYR A 330 -3.65 2.17 12.66
C TYR A 330 -3.19 0.80 13.20
N ARG A 331 -3.76 0.34 14.33
CA ARG A 331 -3.53 -0.98 14.94
C ARG A 331 -4.70 -1.93 14.69
N GLY A 332 -5.65 -1.55 13.83
CA GLY A 332 -6.84 -2.34 13.53
C GLY A 332 -7.82 -2.46 14.70
N GLN A 333 -7.83 -1.49 15.64
CA GLN A 333 -8.79 -1.46 16.74
C GLN A 333 -9.98 -0.55 16.39
N PRO A 334 -11.23 -1.02 16.55
CA PRO A 334 -12.41 -0.16 16.42
C PRO A 334 -12.35 1.06 17.35
N ARG A 335 -12.58 2.25 16.77
CA ARG A 335 -12.65 3.52 17.52
C ARG A 335 -14.03 4.15 17.45
N ARG A 336 -14.75 3.94 16.35
CA ARG A 336 -16.11 4.46 16.05
C ARG A 336 -16.86 3.41 15.22
N SER A 337 -18.19 3.39 15.28
CA SER A 337 -19.03 2.54 14.43
C SER A 337 -20.28 3.30 13.96
N PHE A 338 -20.81 2.93 12.79
CA PHE A 338 -21.96 3.56 12.14
C PHE A 338 -22.87 2.53 11.46
N THR A 339 -24.18 2.65 11.67
CA THR A 339 -25.22 1.73 11.16
C THR A 339 -26.03 2.29 9.99
N GLU A 340 -25.79 3.54 9.59
CA GLU A 340 -26.56 4.23 8.55
C GLU A 340 -25.75 5.37 7.91
N ASN A 341 -26.19 5.84 6.73
CA ASN A 341 -25.74 7.04 6.03
C ASN A 341 -24.21 7.11 5.78
N THR A 342 -23.55 5.94 5.77
CA THR A 342 -22.09 5.81 5.83
C THR A 342 -21.57 4.98 4.66
N GLY A 343 -20.78 5.62 3.81
CA GLY A 343 -19.98 4.99 2.76
C GLY A 343 -18.53 4.77 3.22
N VAL A 344 -17.82 3.94 2.48
CA VAL A 344 -16.38 3.71 2.60
C VAL A 344 -15.76 3.80 1.22
N ILE A 345 -14.59 4.44 1.16
CA ILE A 345 -13.65 4.34 0.05
C ILE A 345 -12.35 3.81 0.66
N ALA A 346 -11.93 2.61 0.27
CA ALA A 346 -10.69 2.00 0.76
C ALA A 346 -9.92 1.33 -0.39
N ALA A 347 -8.62 1.13 -0.21
CA ALA A 347 -7.76 0.45 -1.18
C ALA A 347 -6.93 -0.65 -0.50
N THR A 348 -6.56 -1.67 -1.27
CA THR A 348 -5.68 -2.77 -0.86
C THR A 348 -5.02 -3.40 -2.09
N GLY A 349 -3.95 -4.17 -1.89
CA GLY A 349 -3.24 -4.90 -2.94
C GLY A 349 -2.48 -6.09 -2.37
N GLU A 350 -2.13 -7.06 -3.21
CA GLU A 350 -1.51 -8.34 -2.79
C GLU A 350 -0.08 -8.20 -2.25
N GLY A 351 0.55 -7.05 -2.44
CA GLY A 351 1.86 -6.72 -1.90
C GLY A 351 2.28 -5.30 -2.26
N LEU A 352 3.54 -4.97 -2.00
CA LEU A 352 4.15 -3.77 -2.54
C LEU A 352 4.23 -3.87 -4.07
N GLY A 353 3.98 -2.76 -4.77
CA GLY A 353 4.06 -2.69 -6.23
C GLY A 353 2.98 -3.47 -7.00
N ASP A 354 1.88 -3.85 -6.35
CA ASP A 354 0.70 -4.40 -7.02
C ASP A 354 0.11 -3.37 -7.99
N ASP A 355 0.28 -3.59 -9.30
CA ASP A 355 -0.26 -2.74 -10.37
C ASP A 355 -1.73 -3.06 -10.71
N SER A 356 -2.37 -3.91 -9.91
CA SER A 356 -3.76 -4.35 -10.03
C SER A 356 -4.49 -4.26 -8.67
N PRO A 357 -4.39 -3.13 -7.93
CA PRO A 357 -4.97 -3.01 -6.59
C PRO A 357 -6.50 -3.12 -6.63
N LEU A 358 -7.09 -3.57 -5.52
CA LEU A 358 -8.53 -3.56 -5.31
C LEU A 358 -8.94 -2.34 -4.49
N TRP A 359 -9.89 -1.58 -5.03
CA TRP A 359 -10.58 -0.50 -4.34
C TRP A 359 -11.98 -0.97 -3.93
N LEU A 360 -12.36 -0.70 -2.69
CA LEU A 360 -13.67 -0.98 -2.13
C LEU A 360 -14.44 0.33 -1.96
N VAL A 361 -15.47 0.52 -2.78
CA VAL A 361 -16.40 1.65 -2.72
C VAL A 361 -17.74 1.10 -2.23
N ALA A 362 -17.86 0.96 -0.91
CA ALA A 362 -18.98 0.26 -0.27
C ALA A 362 -19.87 1.21 0.52
N GLY A 363 -21.13 0.81 0.77
CA GLY A 363 -22.02 1.48 1.72
C GLY A 363 -22.59 0.50 2.74
N VAL A 364 -22.75 0.95 3.99
CA VAL A 364 -23.59 0.23 4.96
C VAL A 364 -25.03 0.18 4.45
N ASP A 365 -25.48 1.30 3.89
CA ASP A 365 -26.72 1.43 3.13
C ASP A 365 -26.49 2.11 1.78
N ARG A 366 -27.56 2.11 0.97
CA ARG A 366 -27.65 2.75 -0.35
C ARG A 366 -27.17 4.19 -0.37
N LYS A 367 -27.50 5.00 0.64
CA LYS A 367 -27.19 6.43 0.72
C LYS A 367 -25.73 6.68 1.12
N GLY A 368 -25.17 5.79 1.93
CA GLY A 368 -23.73 5.70 2.18
C GLY A 368 -22.95 5.39 0.90
N LEU A 369 -23.39 4.38 0.14
CA LEU A 369 -22.79 4.00 -1.14
C LEU A 369 -22.84 5.16 -2.16
N GLU A 370 -24.01 5.80 -2.30
CA GLU A 370 -24.18 6.99 -3.15
C GLU A 370 -23.28 8.14 -2.72
N GLY A 371 -23.05 8.32 -1.42
CA GLY A 371 -22.08 9.27 -0.87
C GLY A 371 -20.64 8.97 -1.27
N ALA A 372 -20.21 7.70 -1.18
CA ALA A 372 -18.86 7.28 -1.58
C ALA A 372 -18.62 7.44 -3.09
N VAL A 373 -19.57 7.02 -3.92
CA VAL A 373 -19.50 7.19 -5.39
C VAL A 373 -19.55 8.67 -5.77
N ALA A 374 -20.35 9.49 -5.09
CA ALA A 374 -20.42 10.93 -5.31
C ALA A 374 -19.07 11.65 -5.07
N VAL A 375 -18.35 11.28 -4.00
CA VAL A 375 -17.04 11.84 -3.68
C VAL A 375 -16.03 11.54 -4.79
N LEU A 376 -15.88 10.29 -5.21
CA LEU A 376 -14.97 9.94 -6.31
C LEU A 376 -15.36 10.58 -7.66
N ALA A 377 -16.67 10.71 -7.91
CA ALA A 377 -17.16 11.27 -9.16
C ALA A 377 -16.94 12.79 -9.26
N ARG A 378 -17.37 13.52 -8.23
CA ARG A 378 -17.51 14.99 -8.26
C ARG A 378 -16.48 15.73 -7.39
N ASP A 379 -16.21 15.20 -6.20
CA ASP A 379 -15.51 15.91 -5.12
C ASP A 379 -14.21 15.17 -4.66
N PRO A 380 -13.33 14.71 -5.58
CA PRO A 380 -12.23 13.80 -5.25
C PRO A 380 -11.16 14.44 -4.35
N GLU A 381 -11.08 15.78 -4.31
CA GLU A 381 -10.18 16.51 -3.42
C GLU A 381 -10.43 16.19 -1.94
N LYS A 382 -11.67 15.79 -1.58
CA LYS A 382 -12.05 15.38 -0.22
C LYS A 382 -11.36 14.12 0.28
N VAL A 383 -10.70 13.34 -0.59
CA VAL A 383 -9.94 12.14 -0.21
C VAL A 383 -8.46 12.23 -0.58
N CYS A 384 -7.98 13.37 -1.10
CA CYS A 384 -6.57 13.54 -1.42
C CYS A 384 -5.70 13.38 -0.16
N GLY A 385 -4.63 12.60 -0.26
CA GLY A 385 -3.74 12.28 0.86
C GLY A 385 -4.34 11.36 1.95
N MET A 386 -5.49 10.72 1.74
CA MET A 386 -6.04 9.75 2.73
C MET A 386 -5.61 8.30 2.41
N TYR A 387 -5.37 7.48 3.44
CA TYR A 387 -5.08 6.05 3.24
C TYR A 387 -6.37 5.30 2.85
N SER A 388 -7.42 5.49 3.65
CA SER A 388 -8.81 5.17 3.33
C SER A 388 -9.73 6.27 3.89
N ALA A 389 -11.01 6.28 3.55
CA ALA A 389 -11.97 7.26 4.06
C ALA A 389 -13.35 6.66 4.32
N ALA A 390 -13.98 7.11 5.41
CA ALA A 390 -15.42 6.94 5.62
C ALA A 390 -16.16 8.21 5.16
N ILE A 391 -17.21 8.06 4.35
CA ILE A 391 -18.03 9.16 3.85
C ILE A 391 -19.35 9.18 4.63
N ILE A 392 -19.45 10.07 5.62
CA ILE A 392 -20.59 10.15 6.53
C ILE A 392 -21.35 11.45 6.27
N SER A 393 -22.61 11.35 5.82
CA SER A 393 -23.43 12.51 5.43
C SER A 393 -22.71 13.49 4.49
N GLY A 394 -21.95 12.96 3.52
CA GLY A 394 -21.21 13.74 2.52
C GLY A 394 -19.89 14.36 2.99
N LYS A 395 -19.46 14.11 4.24
CA LYS A 395 -18.14 14.49 4.77
C LYS A 395 -17.20 13.28 4.73
N ALA A 396 -16.00 13.47 4.19
CA ALA A 396 -14.93 12.49 4.33
C ALA A 396 -14.32 12.55 5.74
N ILE A 397 -13.97 11.38 6.27
CA ILE A 397 -13.21 11.18 7.50
C ILE A 397 -12.03 10.30 7.12
N SER A 398 -10.81 10.83 7.26
CA SER A 398 -9.58 10.07 7.00
C SER A 398 -9.50 8.85 7.92
N LEU A 399 -8.96 7.76 7.40
CA LEU A 399 -8.68 6.51 8.10
C LEU A 399 -7.22 6.10 7.80
N PRO A 400 -6.45 5.61 8.78
CA PRO A 400 -6.85 5.30 10.17
C PRO A 400 -7.16 6.52 11.06
N LEU A 401 -7.88 6.24 12.16
CA LEU A 401 -8.28 7.18 13.23
C LEU A 401 -7.26 7.30 14.38
#